data_AF-A0A9D8R4R5-F1
#
_entry.id   AF-A0A9D8R4R5-F1
#
_cell.length_a   1.000
_cell.length_b   1.000
_cell.length_c   1.000
_cell.angle_alpha   90.00
_cell.angle_beta   90.00
_cell.angle_gamma   90.00
#
_symmetry.space_group_name_H-M   'P 1'
#
loop_
_entity.id
_entity.type
_entity.pdbx_description
1 polymer ?
#
loop_
_entity_poly.entity_id
_entity_poly.type
_entity_poly.pdbx_seq_one_letter_code
_entity_poly.pdbx_strand_id
1 'polypeptide(L)'
;MLVVGYSKLNGAQFISHLDTLRHLQKTVIRSKVAVGYSKGFNPHMLIFLSAPIGVGLKSEAEYFFLETDEKADGFKEKFNAFCPSGFKANFAVEVTKNPNLQHIIDCAEYRIVGDASNVPVEEILSSNEFFVTDKKGEQKEVRDRILSLKKCDNGLIARLSFGNATLRADVFANKLSALYGFICDDIIKTACFVGDVPAEKYITENFGIKEK
;
A
#
# COMPACT_ATOMS: atom_id res chain seq x y z
N MET A 1 -2.86 -0.93 -21.15
CA MET A 1 -2.85 -1.39 -19.74
C MET A 1 -2.41 -0.25 -18.85
N LEU A 2 -2.98 -0.14 -17.65
CA LEU A 2 -2.64 0.90 -16.69
C LEU A 2 -2.20 0.31 -15.35
N VAL A 3 -1.26 0.98 -14.70
CA VAL A 3 -1.10 0.90 -13.24
C VAL A 3 -1.59 2.20 -12.64
N VAL A 4 -2.41 2.09 -11.61
CA VAL A 4 -3.05 3.21 -10.94
C VAL A 4 -2.67 3.19 -9.46
N GLY A 5 -2.13 4.31 -8.97
CA GLY A 5 -1.90 4.56 -7.55
C GLY A 5 -3.07 5.33 -6.96
N TYR A 6 -3.57 4.92 -5.80
CA TYR A 6 -4.73 5.51 -5.14
C TYR A 6 -4.60 5.56 -3.63
N SER A 7 -5.34 6.48 -3.01
CA SER A 7 -5.44 6.60 -1.56
C SER A 7 -6.73 5.98 -1.02
N LYS A 8 -6.68 5.48 0.21
CA LYS A 8 -7.79 5.06 1.07
C LYS A 8 -7.74 5.84 2.39
N LEU A 9 -8.51 6.93 2.45
CA LEU A 9 -8.56 7.86 3.58
C LEU A 9 -10.01 8.08 4.03
N ASN A 10 -10.23 8.90 5.06
CA ASN A 10 -11.56 9.44 5.42
C ASN A 10 -12.68 8.38 5.57
N GLY A 11 -12.39 7.27 6.25
CA GLY A 11 -13.32 6.15 6.48
C GLY A 11 -13.07 4.95 5.57
N ALA A 12 -12.43 5.15 4.41
CA ALA A 12 -12.12 4.05 3.48
C ALA A 12 -11.13 3.02 4.06
N GLN A 13 -10.38 3.36 5.11
CA GLN A 13 -9.49 2.43 5.82
C GLN A 13 -10.24 1.24 6.44
N PHE A 14 -11.54 1.36 6.68
CA PHE A 14 -12.37 0.28 7.23
C PHE A 14 -12.90 -0.69 6.16
N ILE A 15 -12.68 -0.39 4.88
CA ILE A 15 -13.10 -1.25 3.78
C ILE A 15 -12.10 -2.38 3.58
N SER A 16 -12.58 -3.63 3.61
CA SER A 16 -11.76 -4.84 3.42
C SER A 16 -11.09 -4.87 2.04
N HIS A 17 -10.10 -5.75 1.86
CA HIS A 17 -9.44 -5.91 0.56
C HIS A 17 -10.41 -6.38 -0.54
N LEU A 18 -11.27 -7.37 -0.25
CA LEU A 18 -12.25 -7.87 -1.21
C LEU A 18 -13.30 -6.80 -1.55
N ASP A 19 -13.74 -6.04 -0.56
CA ASP A 19 -14.66 -4.94 -0.82
C ASP A 19 -13.97 -3.83 -1.61
N THR A 20 -12.70 -3.53 -1.34
CA THR A 20 -11.91 -2.58 -2.13
C THR A 20 -11.89 -3.01 -3.60
N LEU A 21 -11.61 -4.29 -3.90
CA LEU A 21 -11.65 -4.81 -5.26
C LEU A 21 -13.02 -4.61 -5.92
N ARG A 22 -14.11 -4.94 -5.22
CA ARG A 22 -15.48 -4.74 -5.71
C ARG A 22 -15.80 -3.27 -5.97
N HIS A 23 -15.33 -2.37 -5.11
CA HIS A 23 -15.52 -0.92 -5.29
C HIS A 23 -14.78 -0.43 -6.54
N LEU A 24 -13.51 -0.82 -6.70
CA LEU A 24 -12.72 -0.45 -7.87
C LEU A 24 -13.37 -0.97 -9.16
N GLN A 25 -13.79 -2.25 -9.21
CA GLN A 25 -14.51 -2.80 -10.35
C GLN A 25 -15.78 -2.00 -10.70
N LYS A 26 -16.58 -1.65 -9.70
CA LYS A 26 -17.79 -0.83 -9.89
C LYS A 26 -17.47 0.59 -10.36
N THR A 27 -16.43 1.22 -9.83
CA THR A 27 -15.98 2.56 -10.25
C THR A 27 -15.50 2.53 -11.70
N VAL A 28 -14.69 1.54 -12.08
CA VAL A 28 -14.24 1.36 -13.47
C VAL A 28 -15.44 1.24 -14.42
N ILE A 29 -16.42 0.37 -14.12
CA ILE A 29 -17.64 0.22 -14.93
C ILE A 29 -18.42 1.54 -15.04
N ARG A 30 -18.66 2.23 -13.91
CA ARG A 30 -19.42 3.48 -13.88
C ARG A 30 -18.73 4.62 -14.61
N SER A 31 -17.40 4.65 -14.55
CA SER A 31 -16.58 5.63 -15.27
C SER A 31 -16.57 5.43 -16.78
N LYS A 32 -17.17 4.34 -17.30
CA LYS A 32 -17.14 3.97 -18.73
C LYS A 32 -15.71 3.86 -19.27
N VAL A 33 -14.79 3.40 -18.42
CA VAL A 33 -13.44 3.00 -18.81
C VAL A 33 -13.54 1.66 -19.53
N ALA A 34 -12.93 1.56 -20.72
CA ALA A 34 -12.81 0.28 -21.41
C ALA A 34 -12.02 -0.72 -20.54
N VAL A 35 -12.42 -1.99 -20.48
CA VAL A 35 -11.75 -2.99 -19.65
C VAL A 35 -11.57 -4.33 -20.37
N GLY A 36 -10.42 -4.95 -20.13
CA GLY A 36 -10.15 -6.32 -20.53
C GLY A 36 -10.82 -7.33 -19.59
N TYR A 37 -11.27 -8.44 -20.16
CA TYR A 37 -11.82 -9.59 -19.45
C TYR A 37 -11.03 -10.86 -19.76
N SER A 38 -11.04 -11.80 -18.83
CA SER A 38 -10.48 -13.14 -19.06
C SER A 38 -11.26 -13.91 -20.14
N LYS A 39 -10.56 -14.81 -20.85
CA LYS A 39 -11.11 -15.60 -21.98
C LYS A 39 -11.76 -16.93 -21.56
N GLY A 40 -12.01 -17.13 -20.27
CA GLY A 40 -12.57 -18.37 -19.73
C GLY A 40 -14.10 -18.44 -19.83
N PHE A 41 -14.69 -19.56 -19.38
CA PHE A 41 -16.15 -19.76 -19.36
C PHE A 41 -16.92 -18.71 -18.55
N ASN A 42 -16.29 -18.16 -17.51
CA ASN A 42 -16.85 -17.06 -16.70
C ASN A 42 -15.90 -15.86 -16.78
N PRO A 43 -16.07 -14.97 -17.78
CA PRO A 43 -15.23 -13.79 -17.96
C PRO A 43 -15.28 -12.91 -16.71
N HIS A 44 -14.11 -12.56 -16.19
CA HIS A 44 -13.97 -11.62 -15.08
C HIS A 44 -13.02 -10.50 -15.49
N MET A 45 -13.26 -9.32 -14.93
CA MET A 45 -12.45 -8.13 -15.20
C MET A 45 -10.99 -8.39 -14.79
N LEU A 46 -10.06 -8.07 -15.67
CA LEU A 46 -8.63 -8.20 -15.43
C LEU A 46 -8.12 -6.98 -14.65
N ILE A 47 -8.37 -7.01 -13.34
CA ILE A 47 -7.93 -6.01 -12.37
C ILE A 47 -7.22 -6.74 -11.21
N PHE A 48 -6.01 -6.30 -10.88
CA PHE A 48 -5.17 -6.95 -9.86
C PHE A 48 -4.60 -5.91 -8.90
N LEU A 49 -4.83 -6.11 -7.60
CA LEU A 49 -4.36 -5.20 -6.55
C LEU A 49 -2.91 -5.51 -6.15
N SER A 50 -2.22 -4.52 -5.60
CA SER A 50 -1.03 -4.76 -4.77
C SER A 50 -1.40 -5.50 -3.48
N ALA A 51 -0.38 -5.85 -2.69
CA ALA A 51 -0.60 -6.44 -1.37
C ALA A 51 -1.55 -5.58 -0.50
N PRO A 52 -2.44 -6.20 0.29
CA PRO A 52 -3.43 -5.48 1.06
C PRO A 52 -2.82 -4.77 2.27
N ILE A 53 -3.24 -3.52 2.50
CA ILE A 53 -3.08 -2.89 3.82
C ILE A 53 -4.08 -3.47 4.85
N GLY A 54 -3.68 -3.50 6.13
CA GLY A 54 -4.55 -3.89 7.22
C GLY A 54 -5.78 -2.97 7.36
N VAL A 55 -6.94 -3.57 7.63
CA VAL A 55 -8.18 -2.82 7.95
C VAL A 55 -7.94 -1.92 9.16
N GLY A 56 -8.41 -0.69 9.09
CA GLY A 56 -8.22 0.35 10.10
C GLY A 56 -7.04 1.27 9.82
N LEU A 57 -6.14 0.93 8.88
CA LEU A 57 -4.99 1.76 8.52
C LEU A 57 -5.26 2.60 7.28
N LYS A 58 -4.90 3.88 7.35
CA LYS A 58 -4.99 4.81 6.23
C LYS A 58 -3.87 4.54 5.23
N SER A 59 -4.11 4.85 3.97
CA SER A 59 -3.10 4.68 2.93
C SER A 59 -3.19 5.78 1.88
N GLU A 60 -2.05 6.34 1.52
CA GLU A 60 -1.86 7.24 0.38
C GLU A 60 -1.27 6.51 -0.83
N ALA A 61 -0.77 5.27 -0.62
CA ALA A 61 0.04 4.51 -1.56
C ALA A 61 -0.49 3.08 -1.74
N GLU A 62 -1.73 2.92 -2.20
CA GLU A 62 -2.26 1.66 -2.73
C GLU A 62 -2.13 1.61 -4.24
N TYR A 63 -2.02 0.41 -4.82
CA TYR A 63 -1.89 0.26 -6.27
C TYR A 63 -2.80 -0.82 -6.83
N PHE A 64 -3.26 -0.63 -8.06
CA PHE A 64 -3.86 -1.69 -8.86
C PHE A 64 -3.41 -1.62 -10.32
N PHE A 65 -3.36 -2.78 -10.95
CA PHE A 65 -3.23 -2.95 -12.39
C PHE A 65 -4.62 -3.09 -13.01
N LEU A 66 -4.82 -2.51 -14.19
CA LEU A 66 -6.02 -2.64 -15.00
C LEU A 66 -5.66 -2.98 -16.45
N GLU A 67 -6.22 -4.06 -16.97
CA GLU A 67 -6.22 -4.33 -18.40
C GLU A 67 -7.22 -3.39 -19.08
N THR A 68 -6.73 -2.49 -19.93
CA THR A 68 -7.53 -1.45 -20.58
C THR A 68 -6.77 -0.86 -21.76
N ASP A 69 -7.50 -0.37 -22.75
CA ASP A 69 -6.99 0.42 -23.88
C ASP A 69 -7.06 1.94 -23.63
N GLU A 70 -7.57 2.37 -22.46
CA GLU A 70 -7.57 3.77 -22.07
C GLU A 70 -6.13 4.30 -21.88
N LYS A 71 -5.93 5.57 -22.25
CA LYS A 71 -4.70 6.31 -21.99
C LYS A 71 -4.63 6.74 -20.53
N ALA A 72 -3.40 6.92 -20.02
CA ALA A 72 -3.23 7.44 -18.65
C ALA A 72 -3.70 8.89 -18.53
N ASP A 73 -3.54 9.67 -19.61
CA ASP A 73 -4.05 11.04 -19.70
C ASP A 73 -5.58 11.07 -19.63
N GLY A 74 -6.13 11.93 -18.76
CA GLY A 74 -7.57 12.03 -18.50
C GLY A 74 -8.19 10.86 -17.73
N PHE A 75 -7.47 9.75 -17.51
CA PHE A 75 -8.00 8.58 -16.79
C PHE A 75 -8.38 8.93 -15.35
N LYS A 76 -7.50 9.65 -14.64
CA LYS A 76 -7.71 9.94 -13.21
C LYS A 76 -8.95 10.78 -13.00
N GLU A 77 -9.19 11.78 -13.84
CA GLU A 77 -10.34 12.67 -13.80
C GLU A 77 -11.63 11.86 -14.03
N LYS A 78 -11.65 11.04 -15.08
CA LYS A 78 -12.75 10.15 -15.43
C LYS A 78 -13.04 9.14 -14.32
N PHE A 79 -12.02 8.52 -13.75
CA PHE A 79 -12.12 7.53 -12.67
C PHE A 79 -12.61 8.18 -11.37
N ASN A 80 -11.97 9.28 -10.96
CA ASN A 80 -12.26 9.98 -9.70
C ASN A 80 -13.67 10.59 -9.67
N ALA A 81 -14.25 10.94 -10.82
CA ALA A 81 -15.64 11.40 -10.91
C ALA A 81 -16.67 10.36 -10.40
N PHE A 82 -16.29 9.09 -10.33
CA PHE A 82 -17.13 7.99 -9.84
C PHE A 82 -16.52 7.24 -8.64
N CYS A 83 -15.43 7.75 -8.07
CA CYS A 83 -14.86 7.20 -6.85
C CYS A 83 -15.79 7.47 -5.66
N PRO A 84 -16.03 6.46 -4.79
CA PRO A 84 -16.69 6.72 -3.52
C PRO A 84 -15.79 7.60 -2.62
N SER A 85 -16.42 8.28 -1.66
CA SER A 85 -15.70 9.09 -0.66
C SER A 85 -14.59 8.28 0.02
N GLY A 86 -13.44 8.92 0.23
CA GLY A 86 -12.25 8.30 0.82
C GLY A 86 -11.35 7.55 -0.16
N PHE A 87 -11.78 7.33 -1.40
CA PHE A 87 -10.95 6.80 -2.48
C PHE A 87 -10.56 7.91 -3.46
N LYS A 88 -9.32 7.91 -3.92
CA LYS A 88 -8.86 8.85 -4.96
C LYS A 88 -7.67 8.27 -5.71
N ALA A 89 -7.75 8.19 -7.03
CA ALA A 89 -6.62 7.93 -7.90
C ALA A 89 -5.71 9.16 -7.94
N ASN A 90 -4.45 8.97 -7.59
CA ASN A 90 -3.43 10.02 -7.49
C ASN A 90 -2.39 9.88 -8.62
N PHE A 91 -2.15 8.64 -9.05
CA PHE A 91 -1.16 8.27 -10.05
C PHE A 91 -1.78 7.33 -11.09
N ALA A 92 -1.38 7.47 -12.35
CA ALA A 92 -1.73 6.55 -13.43
C ALA A 92 -0.59 6.54 -14.46
N VAL A 93 -0.18 5.35 -14.90
CA VAL A 93 0.84 5.18 -15.94
C VAL A 93 0.47 4.04 -16.86
N GLU A 94 0.71 4.23 -18.15
CA GLU A 94 0.59 3.17 -19.16
C GLU A 94 1.74 2.19 -19.04
N VAL A 95 1.42 0.90 -18.98
CA VAL A 95 2.41 -0.18 -18.89
C VAL A 95 2.28 -1.16 -20.05
N THR A 96 3.39 -1.83 -20.38
CA THR A 96 3.47 -2.79 -21.49
C THR A 96 3.03 -4.22 -21.13
N LYS A 97 2.92 -4.53 -19.83
CA LYS A 97 2.43 -5.81 -19.27
C LYS A 97 2.02 -5.63 -17.82
N ASN A 98 1.31 -6.61 -17.24
CA ASN A 98 1.05 -6.67 -15.81
C ASN A 98 2.36 -6.82 -15.01
N PRO A 99 2.74 -5.85 -14.15
CA PRO A 99 3.97 -5.94 -13.37
C PRO A 99 3.95 -6.94 -12.22
N ASN A 100 2.79 -7.51 -11.89
CA ASN A 100 2.55 -8.30 -10.69
C ASN A 100 2.89 -7.48 -9.41
N LEU A 101 2.11 -6.41 -9.18
CA LEU A 101 2.32 -5.43 -8.11
C LEU A 101 2.48 -6.05 -6.72
N GLN A 102 1.71 -7.12 -6.43
CA GLN A 102 1.81 -7.84 -5.15
C GLN A 102 3.19 -8.48 -4.93
N HIS A 103 3.86 -8.89 -6.00
CA HIS A 103 5.17 -9.53 -5.93
C HIS A 103 6.31 -8.51 -5.95
N ILE A 104 6.22 -7.46 -6.76
CA ILE A 104 7.34 -6.52 -6.94
C ILE A 104 7.46 -5.50 -5.81
N ILE A 105 6.36 -5.12 -5.15
CA ILE A 105 6.41 -4.20 -4.00
C ILE A 105 6.79 -5.01 -2.76
N ASP A 106 7.97 -4.72 -2.21
CA ASP A 106 8.56 -5.44 -1.07
C ASP A 106 8.61 -4.62 0.22
N CYS A 107 8.25 -3.34 0.15
CA CYS A 107 8.43 -2.40 1.23
C CYS A 107 7.39 -1.28 1.22
N ALA A 108 7.01 -0.82 2.41
CA ALA A 108 6.15 0.33 2.62
C ALA A 108 6.69 1.26 3.71
N GLU A 109 6.47 2.55 3.53
CA GLU A 109 6.73 3.58 4.54
C GLU A 109 5.42 3.97 5.22
N TYR A 110 5.50 4.14 6.54
CA TYR A 110 4.39 4.49 7.40
C TYR A 110 4.75 5.71 8.24
N ARG A 111 3.82 6.67 8.29
CA ARG A 111 3.73 7.66 9.34
C ARG A 111 2.87 7.09 10.47
N ILE A 112 3.48 6.82 11.61
CA ILE A 112 2.82 6.31 12.81
C ILE A 112 2.72 7.49 13.78
N VAL A 113 1.52 8.04 13.89
CA VAL A 113 1.23 9.25 14.67
C VAL A 113 1.05 8.88 16.13
N GLY A 114 1.67 9.63 17.04
CA GLY A 114 1.59 9.36 18.46
C GLY A 114 2.74 9.93 19.28
N ASP A 115 2.70 9.71 20.60
CA ASP A 115 3.79 10.09 21.51
C ASP A 115 4.91 9.04 21.50
N ALA A 116 5.95 9.33 20.71
CA ALA A 116 7.16 8.52 20.58
C ALA A 116 8.32 8.94 21.49
N SER A 117 8.07 9.75 22.53
CA SER A 117 9.13 10.30 23.41
C SER A 117 10.02 9.21 23.98
N ASN A 118 9.40 8.12 24.45
CA ASN A 118 10.09 7.01 25.12
C ASN A 118 10.60 5.91 24.16
N VAL A 119 10.36 6.02 22.84
CA VAL A 119 10.80 5.00 21.88
C VAL A 119 12.29 5.16 21.60
N PRO A 120 13.15 4.16 21.92
CA PRO A 120 14.59 4.25 21.71
C PRO A 120 14.94 3.76 20.29
N VAL A 121 14.82 4.65 19.30
CA VAL A 121 14.96 4.32 17.88
C VAL A 121 16.32 3.71 17.56
N GLU A 122 17.39 4.29 18.08
CA GLU A 122 18.77 3.84 17.86
C GLU A 122 19.00 2.44 18.45
N GLU A 123 18.47 2.17 19.64
CA GLU A 123 18.57 0.85 20.29
C GLU A 123 17.84 -0.21 19.47
N ILE A 124 16.61 0.07 19.04
CA ILE A 124 15.81 -0.85 18.20
C ILE A 124 16.56 -1.17 16.90
N LEU A 125 17.14 -0.15 16.25
CA LEU A 125 17.89 -0.35 15.00
C LEU A 125 19.25 -1.04 15.22
N SER A 126 19.87 -0.89 16.39
CA SER A 126 21.13 -1.59 16.71
C SER A 126 20.94 -3.01 17.24
N SER A 127 19.72 -3.36 17.68
CA SER A 127 19.38 -4.70 18.16
C SER A 127 19.47 -5.73 17.03
N ASN A 128 19.92 -6.94 17.37
CA ASN A 128 19.92 -8.10 16.47
C ASN A 128 18.56 -8.79 16.37
N GLU A 129 17.65 -8.49 17.28
CA GLU A 129 16.35 -9.15 17.37
C GLU A 129 15.22 -8.17 17.71
N PHE A 130 14.04 -8.44 17.18
CA PHE A 130 12.81 -7.73 17.52
C PHE A 130 11.62 -8.67 17.37
N PHE A 131 10.95 -9.00 18.47
CA PHE A 131 9.86 -9.96 18.46
C PHE A 131 8.48 -9.30 18.50
N VAL A 132 7.59 -9.71 17.60
CA VAL A 132 6.17 -9.34 17.61
C VAL A 132 5.30 -10.56 17.86
N THR A 133 4.14 -10.34 18.48
CA THR A 133 3.13 -11.37 18.67
C THR A 133 2.20 -11.40 17.46
N ASP A 134 2.02 -12.57 16.85
CA ASP A 134 1.05 -12.72 15.76
C ASP A 134 -0.39 -12.95 16.28
N LYS A 135 -1.35 -13.09 15.35
CA LYS A 135 -2.77 -13.29 15.72
C LYS A 135 -3.06 -14.59 16.47
N LYS A 136 -2.14 -15.56 16.45
CA LYS A 136 -2.25 -16.84 17.17
C LYS A 136 -1.57 -16.77 18.54
N GLY A 137 -0.96 -15.65 18.89
CA GLY A 137 -0.20 -15.49 20.13
C GLY A 137 1.26 -15.95 20.02
N GLU A 138 1.72 -16.35 18.84
CA GLU A 138 3.09 -16.84 18.64
C GLU A 138 4.06 -15.65 18.53
N GLN A 139 5.23 -15.76 19.16
CA GLN A 139 6.31 -14.80 18.97
C GLN A 139 7.00 -15.03 17.62
N LYS A 140 7.20 -13.95 16.86
CA LYS A 140 7.94 -13.95 15.60
C LYS A 140 9.04 -12.91 15.66
N GLU A 141 10.26 -13.38 15.39
CA GLU A 141 11.41 -12.52 15.12
C GLU A 141 11.16 -11.79 13.78
N VAL A 142 11.29 -10.47 13.79
CA VAL A 142 10.99 -9.59 12.65
C VAL A 142 11.97 -8.42 12.52
N ARG A 143 13.14 -8.48 13.14
CA ARG A 143 14.13 -7.39 13.07
C ARG A 143 14.50 -7.09 11.63
N ASP A 144 14.68 -8.13 10.81
CA ASP A 144 14.97 -8.03 9.37
C ASP A 144 13.89 -7.26 8.58
N ARG A 145 12.67 -7.16 9.11
CA ARG A 145 11.54 -6.44 8.50
C ARG A 145 11.43 -4.97 8.90
N ILE A 146 12.31 -4.49 9.78
CA ILE A 146 12.39 -3.08 10.18
C ILE A 146 13.56 -2.44 9.42
N LEU A 147 13.25 -1.86 8.26
CA LEU A 147 14.25 -1.36 7.30
C LEU A 147 14.77 0.03 7.68
N SER A 148 13.89 0.88 8.21
CA SER A 148 14.31 2.12 8.86
C SER A 148 13.28 2.58 9.88
N LEU A 149 13.73 3.35 10.87
CA LEU A 149 12.88 3.95 11.89
C LEU A 149 13.47 5.32 12.25
N LYS A 150 12.63 6.35 12.33
CA LYS A 150 13.03 7.71 12.71
C LYS A 150 11.92 8.37 13.53
N LYS A 151 12.29 9.20 14.51
CA LYS A 151 11.34 10.12 15.14
C LYS A 151 10.99 11.26 14.18
N CYS A 152 9.77 11.76 14.28
CA CYS A 152 9.31 13.01 13.68
C CYS A 152 8.46 13.76 14.70
N ASP A 153 8.07 15.00 14.38
CA ASP A 153 7.42 15.92 15.33
C ASP A 153 6.23 15.30 16.09
N ASN A 154 5.44 14.45 15.42
CA ASN A 154 4.23 13.83 15.98
C ASN A 154 4.26 12.30 15.88
N GLY A 155 5.44 11.67 16.05
CA GLY A 155 5.53 10.22 16.15
C GLY A 155 6.73 9.63 15.44
N LEU A 156 6.49 8.64 14.56
CA LEU A 156 7.52 7.86 13.89
C LEU A 156 7.30 7.81 12.38
N ILE A 157 8.41 7.80 11.64
CA ILE A 157 8.46 7.34 10.26
C ILE A 157 9.15 5.98 10.26
N ALA A 158 8.44 4.95 9.81
CA ALA A 158 8.93 3.58 9.77
C ALA A 158 8.86 3.04 8.35
N ARG A 159 9.96 2.48 7.86
CA ARG A 159 9.99 1.70 6.62
C ARG A 159 10.03 0.23 7.00
N LEU A 160 8.98 -0.50 6.64
CA LEU A 160 8.78 -1.90 7.01
C LEU A 160 8.66 -2.78 5.76
N SER A 161 9.05 -4.05 5.87
CA SER A 161 8.78 -5.02 4.81
C SER A 161 7.26 -5.16 4.57
N PHE A 162 6.88 -5.23 3.30
CA PHE A 162 5.51 -5.30 2.83
C PHE A 162 5.40 -6.27 1.65
N GLY A 163 4.20 -6.77 1.33
CA GLY A 163 4.05 -7.84 0.35
C GLY A 163 4.29 -9.23 0.95
N ASN A 164 5.21 -10.01 0.39
CA ASN A 164 5.40 -11.41 0.78
C ASN A 164 5.88 -11.60 2.23
N ALA A 165 6.72 -10.69 2.74
CA ALA A 165 7.29 -10.73 4.09
C ALA A 165 6.75 -9.59 4.97
N THR A 166 5.44 -9.35 4.95
CA THR A 166 4.84 -8.19 5.62
C THR A 166 5.09 -8.19 7.14
N LEU A 167 5.60 -7.06 7.66
CA LEU A 167 5.45 -6.64 9.04
C LEU A 167 4.39 -5.54 9.09
N ARG A 168 3.24 -5.83 9.69
CA ARG A 168 2.14 -4.85 9.74
C ARG A 168 2.49 -3.72 10.70
N ALA A 169 2.25 -2.49 10.27
CA ALA A 169 2.54 -1.29 11.05
C ALA A 169 1.76 -1.22 12.38
N ASP A 170 0.53 -1.73 12.44
CA ASP A 170 -0.25 -1.79 13.70
C ASP A 170 0.34 -2.80 14.69
N VAL A 171 0.77 -3.96 14.21
CA VAL A 171 1.45 -4.97 15.04
C VAL A 171 2.77 -4.42 15.58
N PHE A 172 3.53 -3.70 14.73
CA PHE A 172 4.76 -3.04 15.13
C PHE A 172 4.50 -1.93 16.17
N ALA A 173 3.55 -1.04 15.93
CA ALA A 173 3.16 0.03 16.85
C ALA A 173 2.71 -0.53 18.21
N ASN A 174 1.86 -1.57 18.22
CA ASN A 174 1.42 -2.23 19.45
C ASN A 174 2.59 -2.81 20.26
N LYS A 175 3.62 -3.33 19.59
CA LYS A 175 4.82 -3.82 20.27
C LYS A 175 5.62 -2.67 20.90
N LEU A 176 5.75 -1.54 20.19
CA LEU A 176 6.36 -0.34 20.76
C LEU A 176 5.57 0.19 21.96
N SER A 177 4.24 0.14 21.90
CA SER A 177 3.37 0.49 23.04
C SER A 177 3.64 -0.39 24.25
N ALA A 178 3.74 -1.70 24.05
CA ALA A 178 3.99 -2.65 25.12
C ALA A 178 5.39 -2.52 25.75
N LEU A 179 6.42 -2.23 24.94
CA LEU A 179 7.81 -2.15 25.44
C LEU A 179 8.18 -0.78 26.00
N TYR A 180 7.69 0.29 25.38
CA TYR A 180 8.19 1.64 25.60
C TYR A 180 7.08 2.65 25.95
N GLY A 181 5.83 2.21 26.08
CA GLY A 181 4.71 3.10 26.38
C GLY A 181 4.35 4.05 25.23
N PHE A 182 4.70 3.71 23.98
CA PHE A 182 4.27 4.46 22.80
C PHE A 182 2.73 4.54 22.74
N ILE A 183 2.16 5.74 22.61
CA ILE A 183 0.72 5.94 22.42
C ILE A 183 0.48 6.21 20.95
N CYS A 184 -0.10 5.24 20.23
CA CYS A 184 -0.38 5.35 18.80
C CYS A 184 -1.80 5.89 18.57
N ASP A 185 -1.91 7.01 17.86
CA ASP A 185 -3.19 7.65 17.54
C ASP A 185 -3.69 7.30 16.14
N ASP A 186 -2.78 7.21 15.16
CA ASP A 186 -3.14 6.96 13.76
C ASP A 186 -1.96 6.36 12.98
N ILE A 187 -2.25 5.65 11.90
CA ILE A 187 -1.22 5.05 11.03
C ILE A 187 -1.60 5.28 9.58
N ILE A 188 -0.68 5.92 8.84
CA ILE A 188 -0.83 6.23 7.42
C ILE A 188 0.32 5.59 6.66
N LYS A 189 0.02 4.69 5.70
CA LYS A 189 1.00 4.25 4.71
C LYS A 189 1.20 5.37 3.68
N THR A 190 2.39 5.96 3.64
CA THR A 190 2.70 7.16 2.83
C THR A 190 3.33 6.80 1.49
N ALA A 191 4.05 5.68 1.40
CA ALA A 191 4.72 5.26 0.16
C ALA A 191 4.92 3.73 0.11
N CYS A 192 5.11 3.22 -1.11
CA CYS A 192 5.57 1.84 -1.37
C CYS A 192 6.88 1.88 -2.17
N PHE A 193 7.68 0.82 -2.06
CA PHE A 193 9.00 0.72 -2.68
C PHE A 193 9.25 -0.67 -3.29
N VAL A 194 10.19 -0.70 -4.22
CA VAL A 194 10.86 -1.91 -4.72
C VAL A 194 12.34 -1.76 -4.38
N GLY A 195 12.79 -2.45 -3.33
CA GLY A 195 14.05 -2.13 -2.66
C GLY A 195 14.06 -0.67 -2.18
N ASP A 196 14.99 0.13 -2.68
CA ASP A 196 15.12 1.55 -2.34
C ASP A 196 14.41 2.51 -3.31
N VAL A 197 13.82 1.98 -4.39
CA VAL A 197 13.19 2.80 -5.44
C VAL A 197 11.70 2.97 -5.14
N PRO A 198 11.16 4.20 -5.12
CA PRO A 198 9.71 4.41 -4.99
C PRO A 198 8.94 3.63 -6.06
N ALA A 199 7.84 2.98 -5.67
CA ALA A 199 7.10 2.06 -6.53
C ALA A 199 6.66 2.73 -7.85
N GLU A 200 6.12 3.95 -7.80
CA GLU A 200 5.69 4.70 -8.99
C GLU A 200 6.84 4.93 -9.99
N LYS A 201 8.01 5.31 -9.47
CA LYS A 201 9.22 5.49 -10.27
C LYS A 201 9.66 4.15 -10.88
N TYR A 202 9.78 3.11 -10.08
CA TYR A 202 10.18 1.78 -10.53
C TYR A 202 9.25 1.24 -11.62
N ILE A 203 7.94 1.37 -11.44
CA ILE A 203 6.92 0.91 -12.38
C ILE A 203 7.03 1.67 -13.70
N THR A 204 7.16 3.00 -13.63
CA THR A 204 7.29 3.86 -14.83
C THR A 204 8.54 3.50 -15.62
N GLU A 205 9.70 3.33 -14.96
CA GLU A 205 10.98 3.08 -15.63
C GLU A 205 11.06 1.66 -16.24
N ASN A 206 10.49 0.65 -15.58
CA ASN A 206 10.67 -0.76 -15.95
C ASN A 206 9.51 -1.35 -16.75
N PHE A 207 8.30 -0.81 -16.61
CA PHE A 207 7.09 -1.32 -17.27
C PHE A 207 6.39 -0.27 -18.13
N GLY A 208 6.70 1.01 -17.93
CA GLY A 208 6.11 2.11 -18.67
C GLY A 208 6.32 2.00 -20.18
N ILE A 209 5.39 2.56 -20.95
CA ILE A 209 5.59 2.75 -22.39
C ILE A 209 6.68 3.80 -22.58
N LYS A 210 7.83 3.40 -23.12
CA LYS A 210 8.87 4.34 -23.52
C LYS A 210 8.38 5.10 -24.75
N GLU A 211 8.33 6.43 -24.67
CA GLU A 211 8.20 7.26 -25.87
C GLU A 211 9.39 6.95 -26.78
N LYS A 212 9.11 6.66 -28.05
CA LYS A 212 10.13 6.44 -29.08
C LYS A 212 10.61 7.78 -29.62
#